data_AF-A0A7K6IAD6-F1
#
_entry.id   AF-A0A7K6IAD6-F1
#
_cell.length_a   1.000
_cell.length_b   1.000
_cell.length_c   1.000
_cell.angle_alpha   90.00
_cell.angle_beta   90.00
_cell.angle_gamma   90.00
#
_symmetry.space_group_name_H-M   'P 1'
#
loop_
_entity.id
_entity.type
_entity.pdbx_description
1 polymer ?
#
loop_
_entity_poly.entity_id
_entity_poly.type
_entity_poly.pdbx_seq_one_letter_code
_entity_poly.pdbx_strand_id
1 'polypeptide(L)'
;QEVPFSRVWRGSSRPLLGAFSLERFSPATTQLCCKVCVRQLQGHEQLLHIQTSILETERENITFFAHEDSNFPAQLGPKAFKIPHSIRQRICATFDTPSAKGKDWQMLAQKNSISRNLSFFATQSSPSAVILDLWEARHQHDGDLDSLACALEEIGRTHSKLPDTAEPELEEPEFPSSRQ
;
A
#
# COMPACT_ATOMS: atom_id res chain seq x y z
N GLN A 1 5.23 -2.64 -32.51
CA GLN A 1 5.36 -1.25 -32.02
C GLN A 1 6.22 -1.27 -30.78
N GLU A 2 7.07 -0.27 -30.57
CA GLU A 2 7.94 -0.19 -29.40
C GLU A 2 7.76 1.14 -28.68
N VAL A 3 7.74 1.10 -27.35
CA VAL A 3 7.70 2.29 -26.51
C VAL A 3 9.05 2.43 -25.81
N PRO A 4 9.75 3.57 -25.94
CA PRO A 4 11.01 3.79 -25.26
C PRO A 4 10.89 3.64 -23.75
N PHE A 5 11.85 2.97 -23.11
CA PHE A 5 11.90 2.80 -21.66
C PHE A 5 11.74 4.11 -20.90
N SER A 6 12.37 5.19 -21.38
CA SER A 6 12.28 6.51 -20.75
C SER A 6 10.86 7.07 -20.67
N ARG A 7 9.97 6.72 -21.63
CA ARG A 7 8.57 7.14 -21.60
C ARG A 7 7.73 6.32 -20.63
N VAL A 8 8.07 5.06 -20.42
CA VAL A 8 7.41 4.18 -19.44
C VAL A 8 7.87 4.52 -18.03
N TRP A 9 9.18 4.70 -17.85
CA TRP A 9 9.81 4.85 -16.53
C TRP A 9 9.61 6.22 -15.87
N ARG A 10 9.57 7.31 -16.65
CA ARG A 10 9.48 8.66 -16.09
C ARG A 10 8.16 8.96 -15.37
N GLY A 11 7.14 8.11 -15.55
CA GLY A 11 5.77 8.42 -15.18
C GLY A 11 5.22 9.55 -16.05
N SER A 12 4.00 9.40 -16.53
CA SER A 12 3.31 10.44 -17.30
C SER A 12 1.93 10.62 -16.71
N SER A 13 1.49 11.87 -16.53
CA SER A 13 0.11 12.16 -16.16
C SER A 13 -0.88 11.75 -17.25
N ARG A 14 -0.40 11.57 -18.49
CA ARG A 14 -1.19 11.09 -19.62
C ARG A 14 -0.92 9.60 -19.88
N PRO A 15 -1.95 8.78 -20.16
CA PRO A 15 -1.76 7.39 -20.50
C PRO A 15 -0.95 7.25 -21.80
N LEU A 16 -0.08 6.24 -21.84
CA LEU A 16 0.64 5.89 -23.06
C LEU A 16 -0.32 5.15 -24.01
N LEU A 17 -0.68 5.81 -25.10
CA LEU A 17 -1.59 5.25 -26.10
C LEU A 17 -0.81 4.53 -27.20
N GLY A 18 -1.29 3.34 -27.57
CA GLY A 18 -0.89 2.60 -28.75
C GLY A 18 -2.12 2.23 -29.56
N ALA A 19 -2.06 2.39 -30.88
CA ALA A 19 -3.17 2.09 -31.77
C ALA A 19 -2.72 1.11 -32.85
N PHE A 20 -3.59 0.16 -33.20
CA PHE A 20 -3.40 -0.76 -34.31
C PHE A 20 -4.47 -0.47 -35.34
N SER A 21 -4.06 -0.31 -36.60
CA SER A 21 -4.98 -0.20 -37.73
C SER A 21 -5.10 -1.57 -38.37
N LEU A 22 -6.34 -2.02 -38.60
CA LEU A 22 -6.66 -3.31 -39.19
C LEU A 22 -7.62 -3.09 -40.36
N GLU A 23 -7.48 -3.90 -41.40
CA GLU A 23 -8.37 -3.89 -42.56
C GLU A 23 -9.10 -5.23 -42.67
N ARG A 24 -10.37 -5.19 -43.09
CA ARG A 24 -11.14 -6.40 -43.34
C ARG A 24 -10.69 -7.02 -44.66
N PHE A 25 -10.52 -8.33 -44.68
CA PHE A 25 -10.23 -9.05 -45.92
C PHE A 25 -11.38 -8.94 -46.94
N SER A 26 -12.63 -8.94 -46.46
CA SER A 26 -13.82 -8.72 -47.29
C SER A 26 -14.99 -8.19 -46.45
N PRO A 27 -16.05 -7.64 -47.06
CA PRO A 27 -17.27 -7.27 -46.35
C PRO A 27 -17.95 -8.44 -45.62
N ALA A 28 -17.73 -9.68 -46.08
CA ALA A 28 -18.25 -10.88 -45.42
C ALA A 28 -17.55 -11.20 -44.09
N THR A 29 -16.42 -10.56 -43.78
CA THR A 29 -15.71 -10.74 -42.50
C THR A 29 -16.42 -9.98 -41.39
N THR A 30 -17.16 -10.69 -40.54
CA THR A 30 -17.99 -10.12 -39.46
C THR A 30 -17.41 -10.31 -38.05
N GLN A 31 -16.25 -10.95 -37.92
CA GLN A 31 -15.59 -11.16 -36.63
C GLN A 31 -14.10 -10.82 -36.70
N LEU A 32 -13.59 -10.23 -35.62
CA LEU A 32 -12.17 -10.04 -35.36
C LEU A 32 -11.77 -10.96 -34.21
N CYS A 33 -10.82 -11.85 -34.46
CA CYS A 33 -10.15 -12.64 -33.43
C CYS A 33 -8.64 -12.44 -33.56
N CYS A 34 -7.99 -11.90 -32.54
CA CYS A 34 -6.55 -11.70 -32.52
C CYS A 34 -5.97 -11.77 -31.11
N LYS A 35 -4.64 -11.85 -31.04
CA LYS A 35 -3.91 -11.80 -29.78
C LYS A 35 -2.99 -10.59 -29.79
N VAL A 36 -3.05 -9.79 -28.74
CA VAL A 36 -2.13 -8.68 -28.51
C VAL A 36 -1.18 -9.09 -27.39
N CYS A 37 0.11 -9.14 -27.70
CA CYS A 37 1.17 -9.35 -26.71
C CYS A 37 1.78 -7.99 -26.34
N VAL A 38 1.83 -7.70 -25.04
CA VAL A 38 2.54 -6.57 -24.46
C VAL A 38 3.67 -7.12 -23.62
N ARG A 39 4.92 -6.79 -23.97
CA ARG A 39 6.09 -7.34 -23.29
C ARG A 39 7.16 -6.29 -23.05
N GLN A 40 7.87 -6.43 -21.95
CA GLN A 40 9.15 -5.79 -21.74
C GLN A 40 10.27 -6.69 -22.28
N LEU A 41 11.26 -6.10 -22.97
CA LEU A 41 12.43 -6.85 -23.42
C LEU A 41 13.12 -7.49 -22.21
N GLN A 42 13.33 -8.81 -22.26
CA GLN A 42 13.87 -9.61 -21.15
C GLN A 42 13.09 -9.49 -19.82
N GLY A 43 11.79 -9.22 -19.90
CA GLY A 43 10.94 -9.04 -18.73
C GLY A 43 9.60 -9.74 -18.85
N HIS A 44 8.60 -9.21 -18.13
CA HIS A 44 7.25 -9.76 -18.12
C HIS A 44 6.53 -9.56 -19.46
N GLU A 45 5.63 -10.50 -19.74
CA GLU A 45 4.74 -10.50 -20.90
C GLU A 45 3.29 -10.66 -20.43
N GLN A 46 2.39 -9.92 -21.06
CA GLN A 46 0.95 -10.05 -20.93
C GLN A 46 0.34 -10.30 -22.30
N LEU A 47 -0.53 -11.31 -22.38
CA LEU A 47 -1.27 -11.65 -23.59
C LEU A 47 -2.74 -11.27 -23.41
N LEU A 48 -3.30 -10.56 -24.39
CA LEU A 48 -4.70 -10.20 -24.46
C LEU A 48 -5.32 -10.93 -25.64
N HIS A 49 -6.36 -11.72 -25.40
CA HIS A 49 -7.16 -12.32 -26.45
C HIS A 49 -8.34 -11.40 -26.76
N ILE A 50 -8.45 -10.97 -28.01
CA ILE A 50 -9.54 -10.11 -28.48
C ILE A 50 -10.39 -10.94 -29.41
N GLN A 51 -11.68 -11.05 -29.08
CA GLN A 51 -12.69 -11.64 -29.95
C GLN A 51 -13.91 -10.73 -29.92
N THR A 52 -14.26 -10.15 -31.07
CA THR A 52 -15.36 -9.19 -31.18
C THR A 52 -16.07 -9.31 -32.53
N SER A 53 -17.36 -9.02 -32.58
CA SER A 53 -18.13 -8.89 -33.81
C SER A 53 -17.92 -7.51 -34.43
N ILE A 54 -17.73 -7.46 -35.74
CA ILE A 54 -17.54 -6.22 -36.47
C ILE A 54 -18.93 -5.76 -36.98
N LEU A 55 -19.62 -4.95 -36.18
CA LEU A 55 -20.89 -4.32 -36.55
C LEU A 55 -20.61 -3.11 -37.46
N GLU A 56 -21.43 -2.90 -38.49
CA GLU A 56 -21.31 -1.75 -39.42
C GLU A 56 -21.99 -0.48 -38.90
N THR A 57 -22.66 -0.56 -37.76
CA THR A 57 -23.59 0.47 -37.31
C THR A 57 -22.96 1.30 -36.20
N GLU A 58 -22.84 2.61 -36.48
CA GLU A 58 -22.45 3.71 -35.61
C GLU A 58 -20.97 3.74 -35.20
N ARG A 59 -20.25 4.78 -35.64
CA ARG A 59 -19.01 5.22 -34.97
C ARG A 59 -19.40 5.68 -33.57
N GLU A 60 -19.53 4.75 -32.62
CA GLU A 60 -19.56 5.13 -31.21
C GLU A 60 -18.23 5.83 -30.93
N ASN A 61 -18.30 7.13 -30.63
CA ASN A 61 -17.18 7.85 -30.04
C ASN A 61 -16.96 7.26 -28.65
N ILE A 62 -16.22 6.15 -28.58
CA ILE A 62 -15.75 5.61 -27.31
C ILE A 62 -14.82 6.69 -26.75
N THR A 63 -15.31 7.45 -25.77
CA THR A 63 -14.49 8.33 -24.95
C THR A 63 -13.53 7.45 -24.17
N PHE A 64 -12.40 7.13 -24.78
CA PHE A 64 -11.29 6.45 -24.11
C PHE A 64 -10.81 7.37 -23.00
N PHE A 65 -10.97 6.89 -21.77
CA PHE A 65 -10.59 7.58 -20.55
C PHE A 65 -11.39 8.87 -20.36
N ALA A 66 -12.63 8.74 -19.90
CA ALA A 66 -13.08 9.70 -18.89
C ALA A 66 -11.99 9.64 -17.81
N HIS A 67 -11.15 10.67 -17.78
CA HIS A 67 -10.31 10.93 -16.64
C HIS A 67 -11.25 10.75 -15.45
N GLU A 68 -10.96 9.84 -14.52
CA GLU A 68 -11.46 10.07 -13.18
C GLU A 68 -10.73 11.33 -12.75
N ASP A 69 -11.24 12.47 -13.21
CA ASP A 69 -11.05 13.74 -12.60
C ASP A 69 -11.39 13.43 -11.17
N SER A 70 -10.33 13.42 -10.38
CA SER A 70 -10.33 13.35 -8.94
C SER A 70 -10.93 14.67 -8.49
N ASN A 71 -12.19 14.87 -8.85
CA ASN A 71 -13.06 15.95 -8.47
C ASN A 71 -13.48 15.62 -7.05
N PHE A 72 -12.49 15.53 -6.17
CA PHE A 72 -12.71 15.46 -4.75
C PHE A 72 -13.23 16.83 -4.37
N PRO A 73 -14.51 16.97 -3.98
CA PRO A 73 -14.94 18.21 -3.38
C PRO A 73 -14.06 18.42 -2.15
N ALA A 74 -13.38 19.56 -2.08
CA ALA A 74 -12.57 19.90 -0.92
C ALA A 74 -13.45 19.79 0.33
N GLN A 75 -13.19 18.76 1.15
CA GLN A 75 -13.93 18.57 2.39
C GLN A 75 -13.40 19.58 3.40
N LEU A 76 -14.28 20.47 3.87
CA LEU A 76 -13.96 21.46 4.88
C LEU A 76 -14.67 21.11 6.20
N GLY A 77 -13.99 21.35 7.32
CA GLY A 77 -14.55 21.20 8.66
C GLY A 77 -14.52 19.76 9.21
N PRO A 78 -15.28 19.47 10.28
CA PRO A 78 -15.20 18.21 11.04
C PRO A 78 -15.47 16.94 10.23
N LYS A 79 -16.04 17.07 9.03
CA LYS A 79 -16.29 15.96 8.09
C LYS A 79 -15.07 15.60 7.25
N ALA A 80 -14.02 16.43 7.26
CA ALA A 80 -12.76 16.17 6.55
C ALA A 80 -11.85 15.18 7.31
N PHE A 81 -12.11 14.99 8.61
CA PHE A 81 -11.34 14.09 9.48
C PHE A 81 -12.25 12.96 9.94
N LYS A 82 -11.68 11.76 10.01
CA LYS A 82 -12.41 10.55 10.40
C LYS A 82 -12.31 10.28 11.89
N ILE A 83 -11.18 10.65 12.49
CA ILE A 83 -10.94 10.48 13.91
C ILE A 83 -11.52 11.69 14.64
N PRO A 84 -12.56 11.52 15.47
CA PRO A 84 -13.08 12.60 16.30
C PRO A 84 -11.97 13.19 17.18
N HIS A 85 -11.96 14.52 17.33
CA HIS A 85 -10.92 15.24 18.06
C HIS A 85 -10.71 14.68 19.48
N SER A 86 -11.78 14.32 20.18
CA SER A 86 -11.71 13.74 21.52
C SER A 86 -10.98 12.39 21.56
N ILE A 87 -11.21 11.52 20.57
CA ILE A 87 -10.54 10.22 20.46
C ILE A 87 -9.07 10.44 20.13
N ARG A 88 -8.77 11.31 19.15
CA ARG A 88 -7.40 11.69 18.78
C ARG A 88 -6.60 12.17 19.98
N GLN A 89 -7.14 13.09 20.78
CA GLN A 89 -6.47 13.61 21.99
C GLN A 89 -6.16 12.49 23.00
N ARG A 90 -7.09 11.55 23.22
CA ARG A 90 -6.87 10.43 24.15
C ARG A 90 -5.79 9.48 23.65
N ILE A 91 -5.78 9.17 22.35
CA ILE A 91 -4.72 8.36 21.74
C ILE A 91 -3.39 9.07 21.91
N CYS A 92 -3.30 10.37 21.60
CA CYS A 92 -2.06 11.12 21.73
C CYS A 92 -1.52 11.14 23.17
N ALA A 93 -2.36 11.45 24.14
CA ALA A 93 -1.98 11.43 25.56
C ALA A 93 -1.46 10.04 26.00
N THR A 94 -2.03 8.97 25.47
CA THR A 94 -1.64 7.59 25.81
C THR A 94 -0.30 7.20 25.20
N PHE A 95 -0.07 7.50 23.92
CA PHE A 95 1.06 6.95 23.17
C PHE A 95 2.27 7.89 23.07
N ASP A 96 2.11 9.19 23.30
CA ASP A 96 3.26 10.11 23.38
C ASP A 96 3.99 10.03 24.73
N THR A 97 3.34 9.48 25.75
CA THR A 97 3.96 9.25 27.05
C THR A 97 4.89 8.03 26.97
N PRO A 98 6.16 8.12 27.40
CA PRO A 98 7.07 6.99 27.42
C PRO A 98 6.49 5.83 28.23
N SER A 99 6.30 4.67 27.61
CA SER A 99 5.78 3.48 28.26
C SER A 99 6.91 2.47 28.52
N ALA A 100 7.18 2.13 29.78
CA ALA A 100 8.13 1.09 30.15
C ALA A 100 7.82 -0.31 29.57
N LYS A 101 6.55 -0.54 29.16
CA LYS A 101 6.09 -1.79 28.51
C LYS A 101 6.18 -1.76 26.98
N GLY A 102 6.77 -0.72 26.39
CA GLY A 102 6.86 -0.55 24.93
C GLY A 102 5.52 -0.36 24.21
N LYS A 103 4.46 0.03 24.93
CA LYS A 103 3.14 0.37 24.38
C LYS A 103 3.02 1.87 24.09
N ASP A 104 4.00 2.40 23.38
CA ASP A 104 4.07 3.82 23.02
C ASP A 104 3.78 4.02 21.52
N TRP A 105 4.03 5.23 21.03
CA TRP A 105 3.84 5.61 19.64
C TRP A 105 4.60 4.71 18.65
N GLN A 106 5.70 4.05 19.04
CA GLN A 106 6.44 3.14 18.16
C GLN A 106 5.63 1.89 17.87
N MET A 107 4.98 1.32 18.90
CA MET A 107 4.07 0.19 18.73
C MET A 107 2.82 0.59 17.92
N LEU A 108 2.30 1.80 18.14
CA LEU A 108 1.22 2.36 17.33
C LEU A 108 1.61 2.46 15.85
N ALA A 109 2.81 2.97 15.56
CA ALA A 109 3.36 3.05 14.21
C ALA A 109 3.50 1.66 13.59
N GLN A 110 4.02 0.68 14.33
CA GLN A 110 4.19 -0.69 13.86
C GLN A 110 2.86 -1.34 13.51
N LYS A 111 1.86 -1.24 14.38
CA LYS A 111 0.53 -1.85 14.17
C LYS A 111 -0.24 -1.22 13.01
N ASN A 112 0.00 0.05 12.71
CA ASN A 112 -0.58 0.73 11.54
C ASN A 112 0.28 0.58 10.26
N SER A 113 1.38 -0.16 10.30
CA SER A 113 2.34 -0.30 9.19
C SER A 113 2.96 1.05 8.74
N ILE A 114 3.22 1.94 9.70
CA ILE A 114 3.82 3.28 9.53
C ILE A 114 5.19 3.33 10.25
N SER A 115 5.94 2.23 10.26
CA SER A 115 7.20 2.09 11.04
C SER A 115 8.48 2.42 10.27
N ARG A 116 8.40 2.81 8.98
CA ARG A 116 9.61 3.04 8.17
C ARG A 116 10.46 4.23 8.61
N ASN A 117 9.86 5.26 9.22
CA ASN A 117 10.52 6.53 9.55
C ASN A 117 10.38 6.89 11.03
N LEU A 118 10.67 5.94 11.94
CA LEU A 118 10.56 6.17 13.39
C LEU A 118 11.38 7.37 13.88
N SER A 119 12.57 7.59 13.31
CA SER A 119 13.43 8.73 13.66
C SER A 119 12.76 10.07 13.37
N PHE A 120 12.01 10.19 12.27
CA PHE A 120 11.26 11.41 11.95
C PHE A 120 10.16 11.67 13.01
N PHE A 121 9.38 10.65 13.38
CA PHE A 121 8.33 10.80 14.37
C PHE A 121 8.87 11.21 15.74
N ALA A 122 10.03 10.67 16.15
CA ALA A 122 10.68 11.02 17.40
C ALA A 122 11.10 12.51 17.50
N THR A 123 11.22 13.22 16.37
CA THR A 123 11.51 14.67 16.34
C THR A 123 10.27 15.55 16.47
N GLN A 124 9.08 14.96 16.41
CA GLN A 124 7.81 15.69 16.45
C GLN A 124 7.41 15.98 17.90
N SER A 125 6.65 17.06 18.10
CA SER A 125 6.07 17.39 19.42
C SER A 125 5.07 16.34 19.90
N SER A 126 4.35 15.70 18.97
CA SER A 126 3.46 14.58 19.21
C SER A 126 3.67 13.53 18.10
N PRO A 127 4.54 12.53 18.32
CA PRO A 127 4.77 11.45 17.36
C PRO A 127 3.46 10.74 16.96
N SER A 128 2.59 10.47 17.93
CA SER A 128 1.32 9.78 17.69
C SER A 128 0.34 10.62 16.85
N ALA A 129 0.29 11.95 17.01
CA ALA A 129 -0.58 12.80 16.19
C ALA A 129 -0.23 12.69 14.71
N VAL A 130 1.07 12.73 14.37
CA VAL A 130 1.55 12.63 12.98
C VAL A 130 1.29 11.22 12.42
N ILE A 131 1.38 10.17 13.24
CA ILE A 131 0.99 8.81 12.84
C ILE A 131 -0.51 8.74 12.52
N LEU A 132 -1.36 9.37 13.32
CA LEU A 132 -2.81 9.44 13.06
C LEU A 132 -3.13 10.24 11.79
N ASP A 133 -2.38 11.32 11.51
CA ASP A 133 -2.54 12.09 10.26
C ASP A 133 -2.22 11.24 9.02
N LEU A 134 -1.12 10.47 9.07
CA LEU A 134 -0.76 9.54 8.00
C LEU A 134 -1.77 8.39 7.87
N TRP A 135 -2.32 7.90 8.99
CA TRP A 135 -3.38 6.90 8.95
C TRP A 135 -4.63 7.46 8.26
N GLU A 136 -5.08 8.66 8.60
CA GLU A 136 -6.24 9.30 7.95
C GLU A 136 -5.99 9.53 6.46
N ALA A 137 -4.79 10.01 6.10
CA ALA A 137 -4.40 10.24 4.71
C ALA A 137 -4.40 8.96 3.86
N ARG A 138 -4.20 7.78 4.47
CA ARG A 138 -4.29 6.47 3.78
C ARG A 138 -5.72 5.95 3.64
N HIS A 139 -6.66 6.46 4.43
CA HIS A 139 -8.02 5.94 4.55
C HIS A 139 -9.08 6.95 4.06
N GLN A 140 -8.86 7.57 2.90
CA GLN A 140 -9.68 8.70 2.40
C GLN A 140 -11.11 8.32 2.00
N HIS A 141 -11.34 7.14 1.41
CA HIS A 141 -12.62 6.82 0.76
C HIS A 141 -13.52 5.86 1.55
N ASP A 142 -12.96 4.85 2.22
CA ASP A 142 -13.75 3.74 2.79
C ASP A 142 -13.29 3.28 4.20
N GLY A 143 -12.43 4.06 4.84
CA GLY A 143 -11.92 3.71 6.18
C GLY A 143 -12.97 3.87 7.26
N ASP A 144 -13.54 2.76 7.72
CA ASP A 144 -14.10 2.65 9.07
C ASP A 144 -12.97 2.75 10.10
N LEU A 145 -13.27 3.24 11.30
CA LEU A 145 -12.33 3.32 12.42
C LEU A 145 -11.88 1.94 12.91
N ASP A 146 -12.49 0.86 12.41
CA ASP A 146 -12.20 -0.53 12.74
C ASP A 146 -10.71 -0.90 12.62
N SER A 147 -10.02 -0.45 11.57
CA SER A 147 -8.59 -0.81 11.42
C SER A 147 -7.72 -0.16 12.51
N LEU A 148 -8.05 1.08 12.90
CA LEU A 148 -7.41 1.77 14.01
C LEU A 148 -7.80 1.12 15.34
N ALA A 149 -9.08 0.77 15.52
CA ALA A 149 -9.56 0.10 16.72
C ALA A 149 -8.87 -1.27 16.92
N CYS A 150 -8.80 -2.10 15.88
CA CYS A 150 -8.07 -3.36 15.88
C CYS A 150 -6.59 -3.16 16.26
N ALA A 151 -5.92 -2.15 15.66
CA ALA A 151 -4.53 -1.84 16.02
C ALA A 151 -4.40 -1.48 17.50
N LEU A 152 -5.30 -0.65 18.04
CA LEU A 152 -5.30 -0.26 19.45
C LEU A 152 -5.58 -1.45 20.39
N GLU A 153 -6.51 -2.33 20.03
CA GLU A 153 -6.80 -3.54 20.79
C GLU A 153 -5.60 -4.50 20.83
N GLU A 154 -4.94 -4.70 19.69
CA GLU A 154 -3.75 -5.54 19.62
C GLU A 154 -2.64 -5.00 20.54
N ILE A 155 -2.44 -3.68 20.58
CA ILE A 155 -1.49 -3.05 21.51
C ILE A 155 -1.94 -3.26 22.96
N GLY A 156 -3.25 -3.22 23.23
CA GLY A 156 -3.82 -3.57 24.53
C GLY A 156 -3.49 -5.01 24.94
N ARG A 157 -3.52 -5.95 23.99
CA ARG A 157 -3.32 -7.40 24.22
C ARG A 157 -1.87 -7.87 24.23
N THR A 158 -0.91 -7.09 23.72
CA THR A 158 0.51 -7.47 23.79
C THR A 158 0.96 -7.55 25.26
N HIS A 159 1.02 -8.76 25.80
CA HIS A 159 1.80 -9.03 27.00
C HIS A 159 3.27 -9.04 26.58
N SER A 160 4.10 -8.25 27.28
CA SER A 160 5.55 -8.24 27.10
C SER A 160 6.10 -9.65 27.36
N LYS A 161 6.27 -10.46 26.32
CA LYS A 161 7.19 -11.60 26.37
C LYS A 161 8.59 -10.99 26.44
N LEU A 162 9.12 -10.88 27.65
CA LEU A 162 10.56 -10.83 27.84
C LEU A 162 11.16 -12.07 27.15
N PRO A 163 12.26 -11.95 26.38
CA PRO A 163 13.07 -13.12 26.08
C PRO A 163 13.75 -13.53 27.38
N ASP A 164 13.18 -14.51 28.06
CA ASP A 164 13.88 -15.29 29.07
C ASP A 164 14.83 -16.23 28.32
N THR A 165 15.92 -15.66 27.81
CA THR A 165 17.06 -16.47 27.37
C THR A 165 17.90 -16.69 28.61
N ALA A 166 17.55 -17.72 29.36
CA ALA A 166 18.45 -18.34 30.31
C ALA A 166 19.79 -18.59 29.61
N GLU A 167 20.86 -18.06 30.18
CA GLU A 167 22.23 -18.38 29.81
C GLU A 167 22.39 -19.91 29.88
N PRO A 168 22.83 -20.60 28.81
CA PRO A 168 23.33 -21.95 28.98
C PRO A 168 24.71 -21.82 29.63
N GLU A 169 24.81 -22.29 30.88
CA GLU A 169 26.06 -22.57 31.56
C GLU A 169 26.99 -23.35 30.61
N LEU A 170 28.19 -22.79 30.40
CA LEU A 170 29.29 -23.46 29.71
C LEU A 170 29.73 -24.65 30.58
N GLU A 171 29.29 -25.86 30.25
CA GLU A 171 29.91 -27.09 30.75
C GLU A 171 31.33 -27.17 30.19
N GLU A 172 32.34 -26.96 31.05
CA GLU A 172 33.73 -27.29 30.76
C GLU A 172 33.88 -28.82 30.59
N PRO A 173 34.50 -29.32 29.51
CA PRO A 173 34.80 -30.74 29.40
C PRO A 173 35.98 -31.10 30.31
N GLU A 174 35.72 -31.89 31.36
CA GLU A 174 36.74 -32.51 32.20
C GLU A 174 37.62 -33.47 31.37
N PHE A 175 38.89 -33.11 31.19
CA PHE A 175 39.91 -34.03 30.68
C PHE A 175 40.37 -34.98 31.79
N PRO A 176 40.29 -36.31 31.61
CA PRO A 176 40.86 -37.24 32.58
C PRO A 176 42.39 -37.28 32.44
N SER A 177 43.10 -36.65 33.37
CA SER A 177 44.54 -36.85 33.55
C SER A 177 44.80 -38.14 34.31
N SER A 178 45.45 -39.09 33.64
CA SER A 178 45.87 -40.39 34.17
C SER A 178 46.73 -40.28 35.43
N ARG A 179 46.48 -41.19 36.37
CA ARG A 179 47.49 -41.70 37.32
C ARG A 179 47.29 -43.21 37.54
N GLN A 180 48.06 -44.02 36.81
CA GLN A 180 49.00 -45.04 37.32
C GLN A 180 49.65 -45.76 36.15
#